data_AF-A0A968Q2N6-F1
#
_entry.id   AF-A0A968Q2N6-F1
#
_cell.length_a   1.000
_cell.length_b   1.000
_cell.length_c   1.000
_cell.angle_alpha   90.00
_cell.angle_beta   90.00
_cell.angle_gamma   90.00
#
_symmetry.space_group_name_H-M   'P 1'
#
loop_
_entity.id
_entity.type
_entity.pdbx_description
1 polymer ?
#
loop_
_entity_poly.entity_id
_entity_poly.type
_entity_poly.pdbx_seq_one_letter_code
_entity_poly.pdbx_strand_id
1 'polypeptide(L)'
;NEEVIEMLQEIGSVENVRPYVERCMAQKAKIMGFGHRVYKVKDPRATILQGLAEQLFEKFGQDEYYAIAVEMEQVIAEKLGHKGIYPNVDFYSGLVYRKLGIPIDLFTPVFAIARVAGWLAHWKEQLGENRIFRPTQIYTGPHGQAYVDRADRLQIWDKQEFQISMPS
;
A
#
# COMPACT_ATOMS: atom_id res chain seq x y z
N ASN A 1 -5.50 -3.42 1.10
CA ASN A 1 -6.98 -3.24 1.13
C ASN A 1 -7.50 -3.14 2.57
N GLU A 2 -6.93 -3.86 3.52
CA GLU A 2 -7.21 -3.74 4.97
C GLU A 2 -7.04 -2.30 5.47
N GLU A 3 -5.85 -1.72 5.24
CA GLU A 3 -5.53 -0.33 5.58
C GLU A 3 -6.47 0.70 4.93
N VAL A 4 -7.16 0.36 3.83
CA VAL A 4 -8.16 1.26 3.23
C VAL A 4 -9.39 1.35 4.12
N ILE A 5 -9.85 0.23 4.67
CA ILE A 5 -11.00 0.24 5.58
C ILE A 5 -10.66 0.94 6.88
N GLU A 6 -9.48 0.69 7.44
CA GLU A 6 -9.00 1.41 8.63
C GLU A 6 -8.93 2.92 8.39
N MET A 7 -8.40 3.34 7.25
CA MET A 7 -8.36 4.74 6.85
C MET A 7 -9.76 5.35 6.71
N LEU A 8 -10.71 4.66 6.07
CA LEU A 8 -12.09 5.16 5.94
C LEU A 8 -12.79 5.26 7.30
N GLN A 9 -12.50 4.34 8.22
CA GLN A 9 -12.97 4.37 9.61
C GLN A 9 -12.38 5.56 10.38
N GLU A 10 -11.08 5.84 10.23
CA GLU A 10 -10.42 6.98 10.86
C GLU A 10 -11.00 8.32 10.38
N ILE A 11 -11.33 8.42 9.09
CA ILE A 11 -11.95 9.63 8.52
C ILE A 11 -13.35 9.84 9.11
N GLY A 12 -14.14 8.78 9.27
CA GLY A 12 -15.40 8.76 10.01
C GLY A 12 -16.59 9.43 9.33
N SER A 13 -16.39 10.53 8.59
CA SER A 13 -17.46 11.23 7.86
C SER A 13 -16.96 11.93 6.58
N VAL A 14 -17.88 12.27 5.69
CA VAL A 14 -17.60 12.88 4.38
C VAL A 14 -16.91 14.25 4.54
N GLU A 15 -17.31 15.03 5.55
CA GLU A 15 -16.78 16.37 5.81
C GLU A 15 -15.29 16.34 6.20
N ASN A 16 -14.83 15.23 6.77
CA ASN A 16 -13.45 15.05 7.20
C ASN A 16 -12.51 14.62 6.06
N VAL A 17 -13.03 14.22 4.90
CA VAL A 17 -12.24 13.71 3.77
C VAL A 17 -11.26 14.76 3.26
N ARG A 18 -11.75 15.97 2.93
CA ARG A 18 -10.90 17.02 2.38
C ARG A 18 -9.80 17.45 3.35
N PRO A 19 -10.09 17.75 4.63
CA PRO A 19 -9.04 17.98 5.63
C PRO A 19 -8.04 16.83 5.76
N TYR A 20 -8.50 15.58 5.70
CA TYR A 20 -7.62 14.41 5.77
C TYR A 20 -6.64 14.36 4.59
N VAL A 21 -7.15 14.47 3.35
CA VAL A 21 -6.32 14.46 2.14
C VAL A 21 -5.30 15.61 2.15
N GLU A 22 -5.72 16.80 2.56
CA GLU A 22 -4.82 17.97 2.64
C GLU A 22 -3.71 17.78 3.69
N ARG A 23 -4.02 17.19 4.86
CA ARG A 23 -2.99 16.82 5.85
C ARG A 23 -2.00 15.81 5.29
N CYS A 24 -2.48 14.73 4.64
CA CYS A 24 -1.60 13.73 4.03
C CYS A 24 -0.69 14.38 2.97
N MET A 25 -1.21 15.29 2.15
CA MET A 25 -0.43 16.04 1.17
C MET A 25 0.65 16.91 1.82
N ALA A 26 0.30 17.66 2.88
CA ALA A 26 1.25 18.51 3.60
C ALA A 26 2.39 17.69 4.21
N GLN A 27 2.08 16.51 4.73
CA GLN A 27 3.05 15.60 5.35
C GLN A 27 3.77 14.70 4.33
N LYS A 28 3.41 14.75 3.04
CA LYS A 28 3.84 13.81 2.00
C LYS A 28 3.59 12.34 2.39
N ALA A 29 2.53 12.10 3.18
CA ALA A 29 2.10 10.78 3.56
C ALA A 29 1.45 10.05 2.37
N LYS A 30 1.54 8.71 2.37
CA LYS A 30 0.83 7.88 1.39
C LYS A 30 -0.65 7.84 1.75
N ILE A 31 -1.50 7.86 0.73
CA ILE A 31 -2.94 7.66 0.87
C ILE A 31 -3.26 6.24 0.39
N MET A 32 -3.79 5.41 1.29
CA MET A 32 -3.99 3.99 1.02
C MET A 32 -5.06 3.78 -0.07
N GLY A 33 -4.81 2.81 -0.96
CA GLY A 33 -5.69 2.55 -2.11
C GLY A 33 -5.53 3.52 -3.28
N PHE A 34 -4.59 4.49 -3.22
CA PHE A 34 -4.33 5.42 -4.31
C PHE A 34 -2.94 5.28 -4.91
N GLY A 35 -2.86 5.49 -6.21
CA GLY A 35 -1.64 5.40 -6.99
C GLY A 35 -1.34 3.97 -7.45
N HIS A 36 -0.70 3.88 -8.60
CA HIS A 36 -0.27 2.62 -9.20
C HIS A 36 1.09 2.81 -9.90
N ARG A 37 1.91 1.76 -9.91
CA ARG A 37 3.21 1.78 -10.61
C ARG A 37 3.05 1.93 -12.12
N VAL A 38 1.93 1.42 -12.64
CA VAL A 38 1.59 1.39 -14.08
C VAL A 38 0.48 2.39 -14.43
N TYR A 39 -0.70 2.30 -13.80
CA TYR A 39 -1.83 3.18 -14.11
C TYR A 39 -1.59 4.62 -13.61
N LYS A 40 -1.81 5.58 -14.52
CA LYS A 40 -1.85 7.04 -14.25
C LYS A 40 -3.26 7.61 -14.37
N VAL A 41 -4.24 6.72 -14.39
CA VAL A 41 -5.69 6.95 -14.46
C VAL A 41 -6.34 5.97 -13.49
N LYS A 42 -7.66 6.07 -13.29
CA LYS A 42 -8.41 5.09 -12.50
C LYS A 42 -8.15 3.67 -13.01
N ASP A 43 -7.78 2.78 -12.08
CA ASP A 43 -7.51 1.39 -12.40
C ASP A 43 -8.80 0.72 -12.93
N PRO A 44 -8.77 0.03 -14.09
CA PRO A 44 -9.96 -0.62 -14.63
C PRO A 44 -10.60 -1.62 -13.65
N ARG A 45 -9.78 -2.26 -12.80
CA ARG A 45 -10.25 -3.20 -11.77
C ARG A 45 -10.98 -2.46 -10.65
N ALA A 46 -10.55 -1.24 -10.31
CA ALA A 46 -11.24 -0.40 -9.34
C ALA A 46 -12.63 0.00 -9.84
N THR A 47 -12.76 0.33 -11.13
CA THR A 47 -14.05 0.62 -11.77
C THR A 47 -15.00 -0.59 -11.70
N ILE A 48 -14.51 -1.79 -12.03
CA ILE A 48 -15.32 -3.02 -11.95
C ILE A 48 -15.75 -3.29 -10.50
N LEU A 49 -14.83 -3.16 -9.54
CA LEU A 49 -15.14 -3.40 -8.12
C LEU A 49 -16.12 -2.37 -7.56
N GLN A 50 -16.06 -1.12 -7.99
CA GLN A 50 -17.05 -0.11 -7.59
C GLN A 50 -18.45 -0.50 -8.08
N GLY A 51 -18.60 -0.90 -9.34
CA GLY A 51 -19.89 -1.35 -9.87
C GLY A 51 -20.41 -2.61 -9.15
N LEU A 52 -19.52 -3.52 -8.74
CA LEU A 52 -19.89 -4.68 -7.92
C LEU A 52 -20.33 -4.26 -6.50
N ALA A 53 -19.66 -3.28 -5.90
CA ALA A 53 -20.05 -2.73 -4.60
C ALA A 53 -21.46 -2.13 -4.66
N GLU A 54 -21.75 -1.33 -5.70
CA GLU A 54 -23.09 -0.75 -5.92
C GLU A 54 -24.17 -1.82 -6.07
N GLN A 55 -23.92 -2.87 -6.86
CA GLN A 55 -24.84 -4.02 -6.98
C GLN A 55 -25.06 -4.76 -5.65
N LEU A 56 -24.03 -4.87 -4.81
CA LEU A 56 -24.17 -5.45 -3.48
C LEU A 56 -24.98 -4.54 -2.56
N PHE A 57 -24.83 -3.22 -2.68
CA PHE A 57 -25.56 -2.26 -1.85
C PHE A 57 -27.05 -2.24 -2.18
N GLU A 58 -27.44 -2.44 -3.43
CA GLU A 58 -28.85 -2.59 -3.82
C GLU A 58 -29.51 -3.80 -3.14
N LYS A 59 -28.76 -4.87 -2.88
CA LYS A 59 -29.29 -6.13 -2.32
C LYS A 59 -29.21 -6.20 -0.80
N PHE A 60 -28.13 -5.69 -0.22
CA PHE A 60 -27.79 -5.87 1.19
C PHE A 60 -27.72 -4.55 1.97
N GLY A 61 -28.11 -3.44 1.34
CA GLY A 61 -28.02 -2.08 1.89
C GLY A 61 -26.66 -1.44 1.69
N GLN A 62 -26.58 -0.11 1.80
CA GLN A 62 -25.32 0.62 1.64
C GLN A 62 -24.31 0.31 2.76
N ASP A 63 -23.03 0.50 2.45
CA ASP A 63 -21.97 0.57 3.47
C ASP A 63 -21.80 2.02 3.91
N GLU A 64 -21.72 2.25 5.22
CA GLU A 64 -21.59 3.58 5.82
C GLU A 64 -20.35 4.35 5.32
N TYR A 65 -19.30 3.63 4.92
CA TYR A 65 -18.05 4.22 4.43
C TYR A 65 -18.05 4.46 2.91
N TYR A 66 -19.09 4.04 2.17
CA TYR A 66 -19.12 4.22 0.71
C TYR A 66 -19.15 5.69 0.32
N ALA A 67 -19.95 6.50 1.01
CA ALA A 67 -20.02 7.95 0.75
C ALA A 67 -18.66 8.63 0.97
N ILE A 68 -17.93 8.21 2.02
CA ILE A 68 -16.58 8.69 2.32
C ILE A 68 -15.62 8.30 1.18
N ALA A 69 -15.68 7.06 0.71
CA ALA A 69 -14.82 6.58 -0.37
C ALA A 69 -15.05 7.33 -1.69
N VAL A 70 -16.31 7.62 -2.03
CA VAL A 70 -16.67 8.39 -3.24
C VAL A 70 -16.17 9.83 -3.15
N GLU A 71 -16.39 10.52 -2.03
CA GLU A 71 -15.85 11.88 -1.81
C GLU A 71 -14.32 11.87 -1.87
N MET A 72 -13.68 10.85 -1.29
CA MET A 72 -12.24 10.72 -1.28
C MET A 72 -11.66 10.53 -2.69
N GLU A 73 -12.32 9.72 -3.54
CA GLU A 73 -11.97 9.63 -4.96
C GLU A 73 -12.06 11.00 -5.65
N GLN A 74 -13.13 11.77 -5.42
CA GLN A 74 -13.33 13.09 -6.03
C GLN A 74 -12.27 14.10 -5.59
N VAL A 75 -12.03 14.23 -4.29
CA VAL A 75 -11.03 15.16 -3.73
C VAL A 75 -9.63 14.82 -4.22
N ILE A 76 -9.27 13.53 -4.29
CA ILE A 76 -7.95 13.12 -4.76
C ILE A 76 -7.80 13.33 -6.27
N ALA A 77 -8.84 13.06 -7.07
CA ALA A 77 -8.83 13.37 -8.49
C ALA A 77 -8.61 14.88 -8.73
N GLU A 78 -9.29 15.75 -7.97
CA GLU A 78 -9.12 17.21 -8.01
C GLU A 78 -7.68 17.61 -7.65
N LYS A 79 -7.16 17.15 -6.49
CA LYS A 79 -5.90 17.66 -5.92
C LYS A 79 -4.65 16.95 -6.44
N LEU A 80 -4.75 15.69 -6.85
CA LEU A 80 -3.62 14.82 -7.18
C LEU A 80 -3.76 14.09 -8.52
N GLY A 81 -4.90 14.21 -9.22
CA GLY A 81 -5.10 13.60 -10.53
C GLY A 81 -4.08 14.07 -11.58
N HIS A 82 -3.63 15.33 -11.49
CA HIS A 82 -2.56 15.86 -12.35
C HIS A 82 -1.19 15.17 -12.13
N LYS A 83 -1.00 14.50 -10.99
CA LYS A 83 0.19 13.67 -10.70
C LYS A 83 0.00 12.20 -11.11
N GLY A 84 -1.13 11.87 -11.72
CA GLY A 84 -1.47 10.49 -12.10
C GLY A 84 -1.83 9.61 -10.90
N ILE A 85 -2.32 10.20 -9.80
CA ILE A 85 -2.72 9.47 -8.59
C ILE A 85 -4.23 9.28 -8.64
N TYR A 86 -4.65 8.01 -8.76
CA TYR A 86 -6.04 7.59 -8.87
C TYR A 86 -6.28 6.32 -8.05
N PRO A 87 -7.54 5.94 -7.77
CA PRO A 87 -7.85 4.71 -7.06
C PRO A 87 -7.28 3.48 -7.78
N ASN A 88 -6.68 2.59 -7.00
CA ASN A 88 -6.26 1.27 -7.45
C ASN A 88 -7.29 0.20 -7.04
N VAL A 89 -7.04 -1.06 -7.44
CA VAL A 89 -7.93 -2.19 -7.13
C VAL A 89 -8.22 -2.35 -5.63
N ASP A 90 -7.28 -2.01 -4.75
CA ASP A 90 -7.41 -2.23 -3.33
C ASP A 90 -8.47 -1.31 -2.70
N PHE A 91 -8.67 -0.10 -3.28
CA PHE A 91 -9.55 0.93 -2.73
C PHE A 91 -11.00 0.47 -2.58
N TYR A 92 -11.58 -0.05 -3.65
CA TYR A 92 -12.97 -0.55 -3.62
C TYR A 92 -13.05 -2.01 -3.17
N SER A 93 -11.98 -2.81 -3.26
CA SER A 93 -12.01 -4.21 -2.84
C SER A 93 -12.35 -4.39 -1.35
N GLY A 94 -11.86 -3.51 -0.48
CA GLY A 94 -12.14 -3.58 0.95
C GLY A 94 -13.62 -3.41 1.27
N LEU A 95 -14.30 -2.48 0.59
CA LEU A 95 -15.73 -2.23 0.78
C LEU A 95 -16.56 -3.42 0.29
N VAL A 96 -16.16 -4.03 -0.84
CA VAL A 96 -16.78 -5.27 -1.34
C VAL A 96 -16.64 -6.40 -0.32
N TYR A 97 -15.42 -6.67 0.16
CA TYR A 97 -15.18 -7.76 1.11
C TYR A 97 -15.87 -7.55 2.45
N ARG A 98 -15.83 -6.32 2.98
CA ARG A 98 -16.57 -5.92 4.18
C ARG A 98 -18.07 -6.17 4.01
N LYS A 99 -18.65 -5.76 2.87
CA LYS A 99 -20.08 -5.94 2.61
C LYS A 99 -20.48 -7.41 2.46
N LEU A 100 -19.58 -8.26 2.00
CA LEU A 100 -19.74 -9.71 1.98
C LEU A 100 -19.58 -10.36 3.37
N GLY A 101 -19.30 -9.59 4.42
CA GLY A 101 -19.11 -10.09 5.78
C GLY A 101 -17.77 -10.78 6.01
N ILE A 102 -16.79 -10.57 5.13
CA ILE A 102 -15.45 -11.13 5.26
C ILE A 102 -14.72 -10.31 6.34
N PRO A 103 -14.14 -10.95 7.37
CA PRO A 103 -13.24 -10.30 8.32
C PRO A 103 -12.09 -9.56 7.64
N ILE A 104 -11.70 -8.40 8.17
CA ILE A 104 -10.68 -7.52 7.56
C ILE A 104 -9.35 -8.27 7.43
N ASP A 105 -8.93 -9.00 8.45
CA ASP A 105 -7.71 -9.82 8.47
C ASP A 105 -7.70 -10.96 7.42
N LEU A 106 -8.84 -11.26 6.80
CA LEU A 106 -8.96 -12.25 5.72
C LEU A 106 -8.93 -11.64 4.32
N PHE A 107 -8.80 -10.32 4.17
CA PHE A 107 -8.77 -9.68 2.86
C PHE A 107 -7.54 -10.09 2.05
N THR A 108 -6.35 -10.10 2.66
CA THR A 108 -5.12 -10.55 2.00
C THR A 108 -5.16 -12.03 1.61
N PRO A 109 -5.62 -12.97 2.47
CA PRO A 109 -5.89 -14.35 2.08
C PRO A 109 -6.84 -14.51 0.89
N VAL A 110 -7.95 -13.77 0.84
CA VAL A 110 -8.89 -13.80 -0.31
C VAL A 110 -8.21 -13.35 -1.60
N PHE A 111 -7.40 -12.29 -1.53
CA PHE A 111 -6.59 -11.87 -2.66
C PHE A 111 -5.60 -12.96 -3.11
N ALA A 112 -4.93 -13.62 -2.15
CA ALA A 112 -4.00 -14.70 -2.44
C ALA A 112 -4.67 -15.87 -3.17
N ILE A 113 -5.87 -16.29 -2.73
CA ILE A 113 -6.65 -17.35 -3.40
C ILE A 113 -6.86 -17.03 -4.88
N ALA A 114 -7.24 -15.79 -5.21
CA ALA A 114 -7.40 -15.36 -6.60
C ALA A 114 -6.05 -15.30 -7.36
N ARG A 115 -4.95 -14.92 -6.69
CA ARG A 115 -3.61 -14.83 -7.31
C ARG A 115 -2.94 -16.16 -7.54
N VAL A 116 -3.26 -17.21 -6.79
CA VAL A 116 -2.67 -18.55 -6.94
C VAL A 116 -2.78 -19.04 -8.39
N ALA A 117 -3.90 -18.82 -9.07
CA ALA A 117 -4.05 -19.19 -10.48
C ALA A 117 -2.98 -18.53 -11.38
N GLY A 118 -2.73 -17.22 -11.17
CA GLY A 118 -1.69 -16.48 -11.91
C GLY A 118 -0.28 -16.90 -11.52
N TRP A 119 -0.01 -17.15 -10.24
CA TRP A 119 1.29 -17.66 -9.78
C TRP A 119 1.61 -19.02 -10.39
N LEU A 120 0.65 -19.94 -10.42
CA LEU A 120 0.81 -21.25 -11.03
C LEU A 120 0.99 -21.16 -12.56
N ALA A 121 0.27 -20.26 -13.23
CA ALA A 121 0.43 -20.02 -14.66
C ALA A 121 1.85 -19.52 -14.98
N HIS A 122 2.33 -18.48 -14.29
CA HIS A 122 3.68 -17.96 -14.47
C HIS A 122 4.76 -18.99 -14.11
N TRP A 123 4.55 -19.78 -13.05
CA TRP A 123 5.47 -20.85 -12.70
C TRP A 123 5.55 -21.90 -13.81
N LYS A 124 4.40 -22.31 -14.37
CA LYS A 124 4.35 -23.23 -15.51
C LYS A 124 5.05 -22.67 -16.75
N GLU A 125 4.84 -21.39 -17.07
CA GLU A 125 5.55 -20.70 -18.16
C GLU A 125 7.07 -20.72 -17.93
N GLN A 126 7.52 -20.40 -16.71
CA GLN A 126 8.94 -20.43 -16.34
C GLN A 126 9.54 -21.83 -16.45
N LEU A 127 8.80 -22.89 -16.13
CA LEU A 127 9.30 -24.27 -16.31
C LEU A 127 9.57 -24.61 -17.78
N GLY A 128 8.87 -23.99 -18.72
CA GLY A 128 9.09 -24.16 -20.16
C GLY A 128 10.38 -23.48 -20.66
N GLU A 129 10.73 -22.32 -20.10
CA GLU A 129 11.92 -21.54 -20.43
C GLU A 129 12.80 -21.32 -19.19
N ASN A 130 13.20 -22.41 -18.54
CA ASN A 130 13.77 -22.32 -17.20
C ASN A 130 15.14 -21.63 -17.16
N ARG A 131 15.22 -20.53 -16.41
CA ARG A 131 16.45 -19.82 -16.05
C ARG A 131 16.50 -19.57 -14.56
N ILE A 132 17.62 -19.91 -13.93
CA ILE A 132 17.82 -19.62 -12.51
C ILE A 132 18.01 -18.12 -12.27
N PHE A 133 17.25 -17.56 -11.34
CA PHE A 133 17.40 -16.17 -10.91
C PHE A 133 18.54 -16.06 -9.88
N ARG A 134 19.69 -15.55 -10.32
CA ARG A 134 20.86 -15.24 -9.46
C ARG A 134 21.32 -13.80 -9.67
N PRO A 135 20.64 -12.81 -9.08
CA PRO A 135 21.09 -11.42 -9.14
C PRO A 135 22.43 -11.25 -8.40
N THR A 136 23.29 -10.38 -8.91
CA THR A 136 24.54 -9.97 -8.23
C THR A 136 24.28 -8.74 -7.35
N GLN A 137 25.23 -8.47 -6.45
CA GLN A 137 25.21 -7.29 -5.59
C GLN A 137 26.50 -6.50 -5.79
N ILE A 138 26.42 -5.17 -5.67
CA ILE A 138 27.59 -4.28 -5.67
C ILE A 138 28.01 -4.09 -4.21
N TYR A 139 29.20 -4.56 -3.85
CA TYR A 139 29.75 -4.38 -2.52
C TYR A 139 30.37 -2.99 -2.37
N THR A 140 29.88 -2.21 -1.41
CA THR A 140 30.37 -0.85 -1.09
C THR A 140 30.95 -0.76 0.32
N GLY A 141 31.15 -1.89 0.99
CA GLY A 141 31.71 -1.96 2.33
C GLY A 141 33.23 -1.78 2.36
N PRO A 142 33.79 -1.61 3.56
CA PRO A 142 35.23 -1.49 3.74
C PRO A 142 35.92 -2.82 3.45
N HIS A 143 36.96 -2.79 2.61
CA HIS A 143 37.75 -3.97 2.28
C HIS A 143 38.92 -4.14 3.26
N GLY A 144 39.44 -5.37 3.37
CA GLY A 144 40.70 -5.65 4.07
C GLY A 144 40.70 -5.27 5.54
N GLN A 145 39.55 -5.28 6.21
CA GLN A 145 39.48 -4.98 7.64
C GLN A 145 40.28 -6.02 8.42
N ALA A 146 41.27 -5.55 9.17
CA ALA A 146 42.05 -6.42 10.04
C ALA A 146 41.11 -7.03 11.09
N TYR A 147 41.22 -8.34 11.26
CA TYR A 147 40.50 -9.02 12.32
C TYR A 147 41.06 -8.58 13.68
N VAL A 148 40.17 -8.14 14.58
CA VAL A 148 40.52 -7.80 15.97
C VAL A 148 39.91 -8.87 16.88
N ASP A 149 40.74 -9.45 17.75
CA ASP A 149 40.26 -10.41 18.76
C ASP A 149 39.20 -9.74 19.63
N ARG A 150 38.25 -10.53 20.12
CA ARG A 150 37.17 -10.01 20.95
C ARG A 150 37.70 -9.26 22.19
N ALA A 151 38.80 -9.71 22.80
CA ALA A 151 39.40 -9.08 23.97
C ALA A 151 39.98 -7.69 23.67
N ASP A 152 40.42 -7.46 22.43
CA ASP A 152 41.09 -6.23 21.97
C ASP A 152 40.12 -5.25 21.27
N ARG A 153 38.87 -5.65 21.06
CA ARG A 153 37.81 -4.72 20.63
C ARG A 153 37.50 -3.80 21.80
N LEU A 154 37.71 -2.49 21.63
CA LEU A 154 37.28 -1.48 22.59
C LEU A 154 35.81 -1.74 22.98
N GLN A 155 35.48 -1.65 24.28
CA GLN A 155 34.09 -1.59 24.73
C GLN A 155 33.50 -0.27 24.21
N ILE A 156 32.94 -0.29 23.00
CA ILE A 156 32.31 0.90 22.35
C ILE A 156 31.10 1.43 23.16
N TRP A 157 30.71 0.74 24.24
CA TRP A 157 29.53 1.07 25.04
C TRP A 157 29.81 1.85 26.33
N ASP A 158 31.07 2.10 26.70
CA ASP A 158 31.37 2.94 27.86
C ASP A 158 32.21 4.16 27.49
N LYS A 159 31.53 5.33 27.54
CA LYS A 159 32.02 6.72 27.62
C LYS A 159 32.06 7.57 26.33
N GLN A 160 31.12 8.53 26.35
CA GLN A 160 31.20 9.94 25.91
C GLN A 160 30.76 10.38 24.50
N GLU A 161 29.68 11.18 24.52
CA GLU A 161 29.39 12.37 23.71
C GLU A 161 28.90 12.20 22.26
N PHE A 162 27.58 12.06 22.13
CA PHE A 162 26.84 12.56 20.98
C PHE A 162 26.90 14.10 20.94
N GLN A 163 27.95 14.68 20.34
CA GLN A 163 27.89 16.04 19.81
C GLN A 163 27.36 15.99 18.37
N ILE A 164 26.06 16.19 18.21
CA ILE A 164 25.45 16.49 16.92
C ILE A 164 25.69 17.97 16.65
N SER A 165 26.59 18.31 15.73
CA SER A 165 26.69 19.67 15.20
C SER A 165 25.52 19.93 14.25
N MET A 166 24.62 20.85 14.60
CA MET A 166 23.61 21.39 13.68
C MET A 166 24.27 22.46 12.79
N PRO A 167 24.10 22.41 11.45
CA PRO A 167 24.61 23.45 10.57
C PRO A 167 23.71 24.70 10.64
N SER A 168 24.34 25.87 10.56
CA SER A 168 23.73 27.20 10.51
C SER A 168 22.95 27.47 9.22
#